data_AF-A0A9F2WH66-F1
#
_entry.id   AF-A0A9F2WH66-F1
#
_cell.length_a   1.000
_cell.length_b   1.000
_cell.length_c   1.000
_cell.angle_alpha   90.00
_cell.angle_beta   90.00
_cell.angle_gamma   90.00
#
_symmetry.space_group_name_H-M   'P 1'
#
loop_
_entity.id
_entity.type
_entity.pdbx_description
1 polymer ?
#
loop_
_entity_poly.entity_id
_entity_poly.type
_entity_poly.pdbx_seq_one_letter_code
_entity_poly.pdbx_strand_id
1 'polypeptide(L)'
;MTFKYLLLFLLYFVQGIPYGLQSGLLPIYFRTVGVSFTKISLARLLYLPWILKVLWAPFVDWYFTKKIWLLLTMWGLALTCLACSLLTPEVDFLWVAIILLLMNLFASVQDVAVDGVAIQLLGHEEVGFGNSIQVVAYKLGSVLAGGGLLAFLHHLGWRALFVYLALLYVVAIIFTSKFHLRSPSQDSHAKDTNLSLWDLLHELLLVPDTPWTAGLILIYKLGEQGSVSMFPLFLLDHGFSPQKLGFWNGIVATVFSITGSSLGGHLTSKNRNSRLLQTLLTLRFCNLLFQTWVMVTYTNKAVAFEVLSARGCPS
;
A
#
# COMPACT_ATOMS: atom_id res chain seq x y z
N MET A 1 13.52 23.80 -3.59
CA MET A 1 12.41 22.91 -3.14
C MET A 1 11.88 23.43 -1.82
N THR A 2 10.67 23.97 -1.79
CA THR A 2 10.05 24.52 -0.58
C THR A 2 9.95 23.43 0.49
N PHE A 3 10.30 23.75 1.75
CA PHE A 3 10.36 22.79 2.88
C PHE A 3 9.14 21.86 2.97
N LYS A 4 7.95 22.35 2.64
CA LYS A 4 6.70 21.59 2.59
C LYS A 4 6.72 20.36 1.68
N TYR A 5 7.34 20.47 0.50
CA TYR A 5 7.41 19.36 -0.46
C TYR A 5 8.40 18.29 0.00
N LEU A 6 9.49 18.70 0.65
CA LEU A 6 10.43 17.76 1.26
C LEU A 6 9.79 17.00 2.42
N LEU A 7 8.99 17.69 3.24
CA LEU A 7 8.23 17.05 4.31
C LEU A 7 7.22 16.04 3.75
N LEU A 8 6.43 16.41 2.75
CA LEU A 8 5.49 15.47 2.11
C LEU A 8 6.23 14.27 1.53
N PHE A 9 7.32 14.52 0.80
CA PHE A 9 8.13 13.44 0.26
C PHE A 9 8.59 12.48 1.37
N LEU A 10 9.14 13.00 2.48
CA LEU A 10 9.59 12.16 3.58
C LEU A 10 8.45 11.36 4.21
N LEU A 11 7.32 12.00 4.51
CA LEU A 11 6.18 11.34 5.16
C LEU A 11 5.60 10.21 4.30
N TYR A 12 5.36 10.47 3.02
CA TYR A 12 4.84 9.45 2.09
C TYR A 12 5.90 8.37 1.80
N PHE A 13 7.19 8.71 1.77
CA PHE A 13 8.26 7.73 1.65
C PHE A 13 8.25 6.74 2.81
N VAL A 14 8.16 7.25 4.03
CA VAL A 14 8.11 6.44 5.25
C VAL A 14 6.82 5.61 5.32
N GLN A 15 5.68 6.17 4.91
CA GLN A 15 4.40 5.47 4.78
C GLN A 15 4.44 4.31 3.76
N GLY A 16 5.30 4.40 2.74
CA GLY A 16 5.49 3.34 1.74
C GLY A 16 6.23 2.11 2.27
N ILE A 17 7.04 2.26 3.31
CA ILE A 17 7.90 1.19 3.85
C ILE A 17 7.10 -0.02 4.34
N PRO A 18 6.07 0.14 5.21
CA PRO A 18 5.29 -1.00 5.69
C PRO A 18 4.63 -1.80 4.57
N TYR A 19 4.09 -1.10 3.57
CA TYR A 19 3.49 -1.73 2.41
C TYR A 19 4.52 -2.51 1.58
N GLY A 20 5.70 -1.92 1.34
CA GLY A 20 6.79 -2.59 0.60
C GLY A 20 7.28 -3.85 1.30
N LEU A 21 7.47 -3.80 2.62
CA LEU A 21 7.86 -4.96 3.41
C LEU A 21 6.87 -6.11 3.23
N GLN A 22 5.58 -5.84 3.31
CA GLN A 22 4.57 -6.88 3.36
C GLN A 22 4.11 -7.37 2.00
N SER A 23 4.20 -6.54 0.96
CA SER A 23 3.86 -6.93 -0.41
C SER A 23 5.05 -7.56 -1.14
N GLY A 24 6.29 -7.15 -0.81
CA GLY A 24 7.50 -7.61 -1.48
C GLY A 24 8.36 -8.54 -0.62
N LEU A 25 8.94 -8.01 0.47
CA LEU A 25 9.99 -8.71 1.23
C LEU A 25 9.48 -9.95 1.96
N LEU A 26 8.43 -9.81 2.76
CA LEU A 26 7.96 -10.85 3.68
C LEU A 26 7.45 -12.11 2.96
N PRO A 27 6.62 -12.03 1.90
CA PRO A 27 6.14 -13.23 1.21
C PRO A 27 7.29 -14.04 0.60
N ILE A 28 8.29 -13.36 0.04
CA ILE A 28 9.46 -14.00 -0.57
C ILE A 28 10.32 -14.62 0.53
N TYR A 29 10.64 -13.86 1.58
CA TYR A 29 11.44 -14.35 2.69
C TYR A 29 10.82 -15.57 3.37
N PHE A 30 9.54 -15.48 3.75
CA PHE A 30 8.82 -16.60 4.38
C PHE A 30 8.82 -17.83 3.50
N ARG A 31 8.72 -17.67 2.17
CA ARG A 31 8.81 -18.80 1.26
C ARG A 31 10.21 -19.44 1.25
N THR A 32 11.27 -18.63 1.28
CA THR A 32 12.66 -19.12 1.29
C THR A 32 13.00 -19.91 2.56
N VAL A 33 12.40 -19.56 3.69
CA VAL A 33 12.60 -20.27 4.98
C VAL A 33 11.60 -21.42 5.19
N GLY A 34 10.86 -21.80 4.15
CA GLY A 34 10.01 -23.00 4.14
C GLY A 34 8.59 -22.82 4.69
N VAL A 35 8.13 -21.58 4.93
CA VAL A 35 6.73 -21.33 5.33
C VAL A 35 5.78 -21.74 4.21
N SER A 36 4.68 -22.41 4.56
CA SER A 36 3.69 -22.87 3.58
C SER A 36 2.95 -21.73 2.88
N PHE A 37 2.54 -21.96 1.63
CA PHE A 37 1.73 -21.00 0.86
C PHE A 37 0.44 -20.59 1.59
N THR A 38 -0.19 -21.52 2.33
CA THR A 38 -1.38 -21.23 3.14
C THR A 38 -1.09 -20.18 4.20
N LYS A 39 0.02 -20.30 4.95
CA LYS A 39 0.42 -19.33 5.97
C LYS A 39 0.79 -17.98 5.36
N ILE A 40 1.49 -17.97 4.22
CA ILE A 40 1.81 -16.72 3.49
C ILE A 40 0.52 -16.04 2.99
N SER A 41 -0.45 -16.82 2.52
CA SER A 41 -1.75 -16.30 2.09
C SER A 41 -2.55 -15.75 3.27
N LEU A 42 -2.54 -16.44 4.40
CA LEU A 42 -3.15 -15.95 5.66
C LEU A 42 -2.45 -14.69 6.19
N ALA A 43 -1.16 -14.49 5.91
CA ALA A 43 -0.45 -13.26 6.26
C ALA A 43 -1.02 -12.03 5.53
N ARG A 44 -1.87 -12.19 4.50
CA ARG A 44 -2.63 -11.06 3.92
C ARG A 44 -3.68 -10.51 4.88
N LEU A 45 -4.14 -11.30 5.84
CA LEU A 45 -5.06 -10.83 6.88
C LEU A 45 -4.44 -9.74 7.75
N LEU A 46 -3.11 -9.65 7.76
CA LEU A 46 -2.38 -8.57 8.44
C LEU A 46 -2.60 -7.20 7.79
N TYR A 47 -3.13 -7.12 6.57
CA TYR A 47 -3.57 -5.87 5.94
C TYR A 47 -4.95 -5.40 6.42
N LEU A 48 -5.63 -6.17 7.28
CA LEU A 48 -6.94 -5.80 7.81
C LEU A 48 -7.00 -4.36 8.34
N PRO A 49 -5.96 -3.82 9.00
CA PRO A 49 -6.01 -2.44 9.43
C PRO A 49 -6.25 -1.45 8.29
N TRP A 50 -5.64 -1.63 7.12
CA TRP A 50 -5.84 -0.73 5.98
C TRP A 50 -7.29 -0.67 5.50
N ILE A 51 -8.03 -1.76 5.64
CA ILE A 51 -9.47 -1.83 5.29
C ILE A 51 -10.29 -1.11 6.36
N LEU A 52 -9.94 -1.31 7.63
CA LEU A 52 -10.64 -0.74 8.77
C LEU A 52 -10.26 0.72 9.05
N LYS A 53 -9.44 1.36 8.21
CA LYS A 53 -8.95 2.73 8.45
C LYS A 53 -10.01 3.80 8.57
N VAL A 54 -11.19 3.55 7.99
CA VAL A 54 -12.37 4.40 8.14
C VAL A 54 -12.82 4.49 9.60
N LEU A 55 -12.60 3.45 10.41
CA LEU A 55 -13.02 3.41 11.81
C LEU A 55 -12.21 4.34 12.71
N TRP A 56 -10.89 4.47 12.50
CA TRP A 56 -10.06 5.40 13.27
C TRP A 56 -9.83 6.74 12.59
N ALA A 57 -10.31 6.96 11.37
CA ALA A 57 -10.16 8.26 10.74
C ALA A 57 -10.74 9.42 11.60
N PRO A 58 -11.98 9.29 12.14
CA PRO A 58 -12.54 10.32 13.03
C PRO A 58 -11.77 10.46 14.34
N PHE A 59 -11.25 9.34 14.88
CA PHE A 59 -10.40 9.37 16.07
C PHE A 59 -9.12 10.17 15.84
N VAL A 60 -8.51 10.05 14.66
CA VAL A 60 -7.33 10.83 14.25
C VAL A 60 -7.69 12.31 14.03
N ASP A 61 -8.94 12.64 13.76
CA ASP A 61 -9.43 14.03 13.66
C ASP A 61 -9.74 14.66 15.03
N TRP A 62 -10.30 13.91 15.97
CA TRP A 62 -10.88 14.49 17.20
C TRP A 62 -9.91 14.66 18.38
N TYR A 63 -8.92 13.78 18.52
CA TYR A 63 -8.19 13.65 19.80
C TYR A 63 -6.89 14.45 19.87
N PHE A 64 -6.07 14.41 18.80
CA PHE A 64 -4.77 15.06 18.79
C PHE A 64 -4.54 15.80 17.48
N THR A 65 -3.59 16.73 17.49
CA THR A 65 -3.15 17.38 16.24
C THR A 65 -2.52 16.34 15.32
N LYS A 66 -2.60 16.57 14.00
CA LYS A 66 -2.01 15.68 12.99
C LYS A 66 -0.51 15.47 13.23
N LYS A 67 0.20 16.50 13.69
CA LYS A 67 1.62 16.41 14.08
C LYS A 67 1.84 15.37 15.18
N ILE A 68 1.03 15.39 16.24
CA ILE A 68 1.16 14.45 17.36
C ILE A 68 0.87 13.02 16.87
N TRP A 69 -0.19 12.82 16.07
CA TRP A 69 -0.50 11.53 15.47
C TRP A 69 0.64 10.99 14.60
N LEU A 70 1.26 11.84 13.78
CA LEU A 70 2.43 11.47 12.98
C LEU A 70 3.61 11.01 13.85
N LEU A 71 3.91 11.74 14.92
CA LEU A 71 5.02 11.38 15.81
C LEU A 71 4.72 10.07 16.57
N LEU A 72 3.50 9.91 17.10
CA LEU A 72 3.07 8.71 17.81
C LEU A 72 3.15 7.47 16.91
N THR A 73 2.60 7.56 15.70
CA THR A 73 2.61 6.44 14.76
C THR A 73 4.01 6.11 14.26
N MET A 74 4.87 7.11 13.99
CA MET A 74 6.27 6.85 13.65
C MET A 74 7.06 6.20 14.78
N TRP A 75 6.82 6.60 16.03
CA TRP A 75 7.39 5.90 17.19
C TRP A 75 6.88 4.46 17.29
N GLY A 76 5.58 4.25 17.08
CA GLY A 76 4.98 2.92 17.01
C GLY A 76 5.66 2.04 15.95
N LEU A 77 5.86 2.58 14.74
CA LEU A 77 6.54 1.89 13.64
C LEU A 77 8.02 1.60 13.94
N ALA A 78 8.73 2.53 14.58
CA ALA A 78 10.10 2.31 15.02
C ALA A 78 10.17 1.17 16.06
N LEU A 79 9.26 1.17 17.04
CA LEU A 79 9.19 0.15 18.08
C LEU A 79 8.79 -1.22 17.52
N THR A 80 7.84 -1.30 16.58
CA THR A 80 7.51 -2.58 15.94
C THR A 80 8.68 -3.10 15.11
N CYS A 81 9.43 -2.23 14.44
CA CYS A 81 10.66 -2.64 13.77
C CYS A 81 11.70 -3.19 14.75
N LEU A 82 11.96 -2.48 15.86
CA LEU A 82 12.89 -2.98 16.89
C LEU A 82 12.41 -4.32 17.49
N ALA A 83 11.12 -4.46 17.77
CA ALA A 83 10.57 -5.72 18.26
C ALA A 83 10.75 -6.86 17.24
N CYS A 84 10.47 -6.62 15.95
CA CYS A 84 10.76 -7.59 14.88
C CYS A 84 12.25 -7.95 14.80
N SER A 85 13.17 -7.01 15.09
CA SER A 85 14.61 -7.27 15.04
C SER A 85 15.09 -8.28 16.09
N LEU A 86 14.33 -8.45 17.18
CA LEU A 86 14.64 -9.36 18.27
C LEU A 86 14.09 -10.78 18.03
N LEU A 87 13.19 -10.94 17.06
CA LEU A 87 12.56 -12.21 16.75
C LEU A 87 13.24 -12.92 15.58
N THR A 88 13.14 -14.24 15.58
CA THR A 88 13.62 -15.10 14.51
C THR A 88 12.42 -15.71 13.79
N PRO A 89 12.10 -15.31 12.56
CA PRO A 89 10.84 -15.69 11.92
C PRO A 89 10.63 -17.19 11.72
N GLU A 90 11.72 -17.96 11.67
CA GLU A 90 11.72 -19.41 11.55
C GLU A 90 11.15 -20.09 12.81
N VAL A 91 11.30 -19.45 13.97
CA VAL A 91 10.88 -19.98 15.28
C VAL A 91 9.61 -19.27 15.76
N ASP A 92 9.56 -17.95 15.61
CA ASP A 92 8.59 -17.07 16.26
C ASP A 92 7.50 -16.54 15.30
N PHE A 93 7.10 -17.32 14.30
CA PHE A 93 6.20 -16.87 13.22
C PHE A 93 4.93 -16.15 13.72
N LEU A 94 4.27 -16.67 14.76
CA LEU A 94 3.07 -16.06 15.32
C LEU A 94 3.35 -14.67 15.91
N TRP A 95 4.45 -14.52 16.65
CA TRP A 95 4.85 -13.25 17.25
C TRP A 95 5.24 -12.23 16.18
N VAL A 96 5.96 -12.68 15.15
CA VAL A 96 6.25 -11.84 13.98
C VAL A 96 4.94 -11.39 13.32
N ALA A 97 3.97 -12.27 13.14
CA ALA A 97 2.66 -11.90 12.57
C ALA A 97 1.91 -10.87 13.43
N ILE A 98 1.91 -11.02 14.77
CA ILE A 98 1.28 -10.06 15.69
C ILE A 98 1.96 -8.68 15.60
N ILE A 99 3.29 -8.64 15.60
CA ILE A 99 4.02 -7.37 15.49
C ILE A 99 3.79 -6.72 14.11
N LEU A 100 3.72 -7.51 13.04
CA LEU A 100 3.38 -7.01 11.72
C LEU A 100 1.94 -6.49 11.65
N LEU A 101 0.98 -7.11 12.35
CA LEU A 101 -0.37 -6.57 12.46
C LEU A 101 -0.37 -5.20 13.16
N LEU A 102 0.38 -5.06 14.26
CA LEU A 102 0.55 -3.79 14.95
C LEU A 102 1.26 -2.75 14.07
N MET A 103 2.26 -3.15 13.30
CA MET A 103 2.93 -2.29 12.34
C MET A 103 1.95 -1.77 11.28
N ASN A 104 1.05 -2.62 10.78
CA ASN A 104 -0.02 -2.20 9.86
C ASN A 104 -1.03 -1.27 10.51
N LEU A 105 -1.38 -1.50 11.77
CA LEU A 105 -2.23 -0.58 12.52
C LEU A 105 -1.60 0.81 12.59
N PHE A 106 -0.34 0.92 13.05
CA PHE A 106 0.35 2.22 13.08
C PHE A 106 0.49 2.85 11.70
N ALA A 107 0.82 2.07 10.66
CA ALA A 107 0.93 2.56 9.29
C ALA A 107 -0.40 3.11 8.74
N SER A 108 -1.51 2.43 9.02
CA SER A 108 -2.84 2.86 8.59
C SER A 108 -3.39 4.07 9.36
N VAL A 109 -2.98 4.26 10.62
CA VAL A 109 -3.26 5.49 11.38
C VAL A 109 -2.38 6.63 10.86
N GLN A 110 -1.11 6.33 10.54
CA GLN A 110 -0.17 7.29 9.95
C GLN A 110 -0.69 7.81 8.61
N ASP A 111 -1.18 6.93 7.73
CA ASP A 111 -1.79 7.25 6.43
C ASP A 111 -2.84 8.35 6.55
N VAL A 112 -3.82 8.19 7.46
CA VAL A 112 -4.85 9.20 7.73
C VAL A 112 -4.23 10.53 8.20
N ALA A 113 -3.24 10.47 9.09
CA ALA A 113 -2.59 11.66 9.62
C ALA A 113 -1.78 12.40 8.55
N VAL A 114 -1.07 11.68 7.68
CA VAL A 114 -0.28 12.23 6.56
C VAL A 114 -1.20 12.88 5.53
N ASP A 115 -2.29 12.22 5.16
CA ASP A 115 -3.28 12.77 4.22
C ASP A 115 -3.92 14.06 4.76
N GLY A 116 -4.24 14.09 6.06
CA GLY A 116 -4.70 15.30 6.74
C GLY A 116 -3.67 16.45 6.69
N VAL A 117 -2.38 16.15 6.87
CA VAL A 117 -1.30 17.14 6.73
C VAL A 117 -1.17 17.63 5.28
N ALA A 118 -1.30 16.74 4.29
CA ALA A 118 -1.22 17.11 2.89
C ALA A 118 -2.31 18.13 2.50
N ILE A 119 -3.54 17.93 2.97
CA ILE A 119 -4.66 18.86 2.77
C ILE A 119 -4.37 20.23 3.40
N GLN A 120 -3.77 20.27 4.60
CA GLN A 120 -3.43 21.52 5.28
C GLN A 120 -2.26 22.27 4.62
N LEU A 121 -1.41 21.56 3.89
CA LEU A 121 -0.12 22.08 3.41
C LEU A 121 -0.13 22.49 1.93
N LEU A 122 -1.00 21.87 1.12
CA LEU A 122 -1.10 22.10 -0.32
C LEU A 122 -2.22 23.11 -0.63
N GLY A 123 -1.89 24.19 -1.32
CA GLY A 123 -2.89 25.07 -1.92
C GLY A 123 -3.61 24.42 -3.10
N HIS A 124 -4.75 24.98 -3.53
CA HIS A 124 -5.57 24.45 -4.62
C HIS A 124 -4.78 24.20 -5.92
N GLU A 125 -3.87 25.10 -6.28
CA GLU A 125 -3.02 24.96 -7.48
C GLU A 125 -1.90 23.94 -7.30
N GLU A 126 -1.53 23.63 -6.06
CA GLU A 126 -0.41 22.76 -5.72
C GLU A 126 -0.82 21.30 -5.56
N VAL A 127 -2.11 21.00 -5.49
CA VAL A 127 -2.64 19.63 -5.27
C VAL A 127 -2.13 18.65 -6.32
N GLY A 128 -2.10 19.05 -7.61
CA GLY A 128 -1.63 18.16 -8.68
C GLY A 128 -0.16 17.77 -8.54
N PHE A 129 0.70 18.75 -8.23
CA PHE A 129 2.13 18.50 -8.00
C PHE A 129 2.35 17.75 -6.67
N GLY A 130 1.64 18.14 -5.62
CA GLY A 130 1.63 17.46 -4.32
C GLY A 130 1.33 15.98 -4.47
N ASN A 131 0.21 15.61 -5.11
CA ASN A 131 -0.16 14.21 -5.37
C ASN A 131 0.93 13.43 -6.12
N SER A 132 1.62 14.08 -7.05
CA SER A 132 2.74 13.46 -7.77
C SER A 132 3.90 13.11 -6.81
N ILE A 133 4.23 14.02 -5.89
CA ILE A 133 5.23 13.76 -4.83
C ILE A 133 4.78 12.61 -3.95
N GLN A 134 3.52 12.59 -3.51
CA GLN A 134 2.96 11.55 -2.64
C GLN A 134 3.16 10.16 -3.26
N VAL A 135 2.75 10.00 -4.52
CA VAL A 135 2.83 8.70 -5.21
C VAL A 135 4.27 8.27 -5.44
N VAL A 136 5.13 9.19 -5.89
CA VAL A 136 6.55 8.90 -6.13
C VAL A 136 7.24 8.49 -4.83
N ALA A 137 7.07 9.27 -3.77
CA ALA A 137 7.67 9.01 -2.48
C ALA A 137 7.21 7.67 -1.90
N TYR A 138 5.90 7.41 -1.87
CA TYR A 138 5.33 6.15 -1.41
C TYR A 138 5.89 4.95 -2.15
N LYS A 139 5.97 5.03 -3.49
CA LYS A 139 6.52 3.93 -4.30
C LYS A 139 8.01 3.74 -4.07
N LEU A 140 8.78 4.82 -3.92
CA LEU A 140 10.20 4.70 -3.58
C LEU A 140 10.41 4.02 -2.23
N GLY A 141 9.62 4.39 -1.22
CA GLY A 141 9.65 3.73 0.09
C GLY A 141 9.28 2.24 -0.01
N SER A 142 8.23 1.93 -0.76
CA SER A 142 7.78 0.55 -0.99
C SER A 142 8.83 -0.29 -1.73
N VAL A 143 9.44 0.23 -2.79
CA VAL A 143 10.50 -0.47 -3.54
C VAL A 143 11.75 -0.67 -2.70
N LEU A 144 12.16 0.36 -1.96
CA LEU A 144 13.29 0.28 -1.05
C LEU A 144 13.06 -0.83 -0.01
N ALA A 145 11.89 -0.86 0.63
CA ALA A 145 11.60 -1.80 1.69
C ALA A 145 11.27 -3.22 1.20
N GLY A 146 10.64 -3.34 0.02
CA GLY A 146 10.26 -4.62 -0.57
C GLY A 146 11.41 -5.29 -1.33
N GLY A 147 11.95 -4.61 -2.34
CA GLY A 147 13.00 -5.17 -3.20
C GLY A 147 14.41 -4.84 -2.72
N GLY A 148 14.64 -3.60 -2.30
CA GLY A 148 15.96 -3.14 -1.85
C GLY A 148 16.45 -3.92 -0.63
N LEU A 149 15.67 -3.90 0.47
CA LEU A 149 16.04 -4.59 1.70
C LEU A 149 16.12 -6.11 1.51
N LEU A 150 15.28 -6.70 0.65
CA LEU A 150 15.37 -8.12 0.30
C LEU A 150 16.72 -8.47 -0.36
N ALA A 151 17.22 -7.62 -1.27
CA ALA A 151 18.51 -7.83 -1.92
C ALA A 151 19.69 -7.80 -0.92
N PHE A 152 19.58 -7.00 0.15
CA PHE A 152 20.60 -6.91 1.19
C PHE A 152 20.36 -7.86 2.37
N LEU A 153 19.25 -8.60 2.40
CA LEU A 153 18.87 -9.44 3.53
C LEU A 153 19.91 -10.53 3.83
N HIS A 154 20.52 -11.10 2.80
CA HIS A 154 21.57 -12.13 2.96
C HIS A 154 22.86 -11.55 3.58
N HIS A 155 23.16 -10.27 3.31
CA HIS A 155 24.37 -9.61 3.80
C HIS A 155 24.20 -8.97 5.19
N LEU A 156 23.04 -8.35 5.43
CA LEU A 156 22.75 -7.64 6.68
C LEU A 156 22.13 -8.55 7.74
N GLY A 157 21.39 -9.57 7.31
CA GLY A 157 20.56 -10.38 8.20
C GLY A 157 19.27 -9.66 8.64
N TRP A 158 18.31 -10.44 9.12
CA TRP A 158 17.00 -9.97 9.55
C TRP A 158 17.07 -8.87 10.62
N ARG A 159 17.86 -9.12 11.68
CA ARG A 159 17.98 -8.20 12.82
C ARG A 159 18.51 -6.82 12.40
N ALA A 160 19.60 -6.76 11.65
CA ALA A 160 20.19 -5.48 11.25
C ALA A 160 19.23 -4.69 10.34
N LEU A 161 18.56 -5.35 9.40
CA LEU A 161 17.58 -4.74 8.51
C LEU A 161 16.48 -3.99 9.28
N PHE A 162 15.86 -4.65 10.26
CA PHE A 162 14.82 -4.02 11.07
C PHE A 162 15.35 -2.93 12.01
N VAL A 163 16.61 -3.02 12.46
CA VAL A 163 17.27 -1.93 13.19
C VAL A 163 17.49 -0.71 12.29
N TYR A 164 17.95 -0.90 11.04
CA TYR A 164 18.10 0.20 10.09
C TYR A 164 16.77 0.88 9.75
N LEU A 165 15.69 0.10 9.62
CA LEU A 165 14.34 0.64 9.46
C LEU A 165 13.90 1.48 10.67
N ALA A 166 14.14 0.99 11.88
CA ALA A 166 13.84 1.75 13.10
C ALA A 166 14.61 3.08 13.13
N LEU A 167 15.90 3.08 12.77
CA LEU A 167 16.71 4.29 12.66
C LEU A 167 16.15 5.26 11.60
N LEU A 168 15.67 4.75 10.46
CA LEU A 168 15.03 5.56 9.43
C LEU A 168 13.77 6.26 9.97
N TYR A 169 12.92 5.55 10.72
CA TYR A 169 11.77 6.17 11.41
C TYR A 169 12.21 7.23 12.42
N VAL A 170 13.28 6.99 13.19
CA VAL A 170 13.84 7.99 14.13
C VAL A 170 14.31 9.26 13.40
N VAL A 171 15.00 9.11 12.27
CA VAL A 171 15.39 10.26 11.42
C VAL A 171 14.13 11.01 10.94
N ALA A 172 13.09 10.29 10.52
CA ALA A 172 11.84 10.91 10.09
C ALA A 172 11.10 11.65 11.22
N ILE A 173 11.15 11.12 12.45
CA ILE A 173 10.63 11.76 13.66
C ILE A 173 11.37 13.06 13.94
N ILE A 174 12.72 13.03 13.91
CA ILE A 174 13.55 14.23 14.14
C ILE A 174 13.28 15.31 13.08
N PHE A 175 13.08 14.91 11.83
CA PHE A 175 12.74 15.86 10.77
C PHE A 175 11.34 16.45 10.97
N THR A 176 10.35 15.60 11.26
CA THR A 176 8.95 16.02 11.43
C THR A 176 8.74 16.87 12.67
N SER A 177 9.52 16.65 13.74
CA SER A 177 9.43 17.43 14.98
C SER A 177 9.81 18.90 14.79
N LYS A 178 10.73 19.20 13.86
CA LYS A 178 11.16 20.56 13.52
C LYS A 178 10.08 21.37 12.79
N PHE A 179 9.08 20.71 12.22
CA PHE A 179 8.00 21.39 11.50
C PHE A 179 6.90 21.85 12.44
N HIS A 180 6.43 23.09 12.26
CA HIS A 180 5.27 23.62 12.96
C HIS A 180 4.08 23.61 12.01
N LEU A 181 3.12 22.71 12.29
CA LEU A 181 1.80 22.77 11.68
C LEU A 181 1.05 23.91 12.35
N ARG A 182 0.43 24.77 11.52
CA ARG A 182 -0.51 25.75 12.03
C ARG A 182 -1.66 24.95 12.62
N SER A 183 -1.81 24.99 13.95
CA SER A 183 -3.00 24.41 14.56
C SER A 183 -4.19 25.11 13.89
N PRO A 184 -5.20 24.38 13.40
CA PRO A 184 -6.49 25.00 13.17
C PRO A 184 -6.83 25.73 14.47
N SER A 185 -7.16 27.02 14.37
CA SER A 185 -7.76 27.76 15.48
C SER A 185 -8.88 26.88 16.02
N GLN A 186 -8.92 26.71 17.34
CA GLN A 186 -9.91 25.91 18.07
C GLN A 186 -11.37 26.36 17.84
N ASP A 187 -11.62 27.30 16.92
CA ASP A 187 -12.89 27.99 16.71
C ASP A 187 -13.79 27.37 15.63
N SER A 188 -13.38 26.31 14.91
CA SER A 188 -14.16 25.85 13.73
C SER A 188 -14.80 24.47 13.80
N HIS A 189 -14.63 23.70 14.87
CA HIS A 189 -15.55 22.60 15.16
C HIS A 189 -15.71 22.49 16.68
N ALA A 190 -16.82 23.04 17.18
CA ALA A 190 -17.36 22.60 18.45
C ALA A 190 -17.37 21.06 18.41
N LYS A 191 -16.73 20.46 19.43
CA LYS A 191 -16.72 19.03 19.68
C LYS A 191 -18.15 18.52 19.84
N ASP A 192 -18.80 18.15 18.75
CA ASP A 192 -19.88 17.16 18.80
C ASP A 192 -19.22 15.79 18.97
N THR A 193 -18.73 15.53 20.18
CA THR A 193 -18.19 14.23 20.61
C THR A 193 -19.26 13.13 20.68
N ASN A 194 -20.48 13.44 20.23
CA ASN A 194 -21.63 12.55 20.25
C ASN A 194 -22.02 12.01 18.87
N LEU A 195 -21.35 12.43 17.78
CA LEU A 195 -21.55 11.80 16.48
C LEU A 195 -20.97 10.39 16.51
N SER A 196 -21.85 9.38 16.50
CA SER A 196 -21.43 8.00 16.42
C SER A 196 -20.75 7.76 15.07
N LEU A 197 -19.73 6.90 15.03
CA LEU A 197 -19.15 6.42 13.77
C LEU A 197 -20.23 5.86 12.84
N TRP A 198 -21.28 5.28 13.41
CA TRP A 198 -22.45 4.80 12.67
C TRP A 198 -23.25 5.91 12.02
N ASP A 199 -23.39 7.06 12.66
CA ASP A 199 -24.14 8.19 12.12
C ASP A 199 -23.41 8.78 10.91
N LEU A 200 -22.09 8.93 11.01
CA LEU A 200 -21.22 9.36 9.90
C LEU A 200 -21.27 8.40 8.70
N LEU A 201 -21.20 7.08 8.96
CA LEU A 201 -21.30 6.08 7.90
C LEU A 201 -22.69 6.07 7.27
N HIS A 202 -23.74 6.22 8.08
CA HIS A 202 -25.11 6.27 7.59
C HIS A 202 -25.35 7.52 6.73
N GLU A 203 -24.89 8.69 7.18
CA GLU A 203 -24.94 9.94 6.40
C GLU A 203 -24.18 9.83 5.07
N LEU A 204 -22.98 9.24 5.07
CA LEU A 204 -22.21 8.98 3.85
C LEU A 204 -22.97 8.08 2.87
N LEU A 205 -23.62 7.03 3.36
CA LEU A 205 -24.40 6.11 2.52
C LEU A 205 -25.70 6.71 2.01
N LEU A 206 -26.23 7.74 2.68
CA LEU A 206 -27.40 8.50 2.25
C LEU A 206 -27.09 9.51 1.15
N VAL A 207 -25.82 9.89 0.96
CA VAL A 207 -25.43 10.77 -0.16
C VAL A 207 -25.75 10.06 -1.49
N PRO A 208 -26.50 10.71 -2.40
CA PRO A 208 -26.86 10.13 -3.70
C PRO A 208 -25.63 9.59 -4.44
N ASP A 209 -25.79 8.42 -5.09
CA ASP A 209 -24.75 7.70 -5.85
C ASP A 209 -23.57 7.11 -5.05
N THR A 210 -23.40 7.45 -3.77
CA THR A 210 -22.34 6.88 -2.91
C THR A 210 -22.42 5.36 -2.72
N PRO A 211 -23.57 4.74 -2.38
CA PRO A 211 -23.62 3.29 -2.18
C PRO A 211 -23.34 2.51 -3.47
N TRP A 212 -23.84 3.00 -4.61
CA TRP A 212 -23.58 2.40 -5.92
C TRP A 212 -22.10 2.50 -6.32
N THR A 213 -21.50 3.70 -6.17
CA THR A 213 -20.08 3.89 -6.48
C THR A 213 -19.18 3.10 -5.54
N ALA A 214 -19.49 3.04 -4.24
CA ALA A 214 -18.78 2.22 -3.28
C ALA A 214 -18.84 0.73 -3.65
N GLY A 215 -20.03 0.21 -3.97
CA GLY A 215 -20.21 -1.17 -4.42
C GLY A 215 -19.43 -1.49 -5.69
N LEU A 216 -19.51 -0.59 -6.69
CA LEU A 216 -18.75 -0.72 -7.93
C LEU A 216 -17.24 -0.75 -7.68
N ILE A 217 -16.72 0.16 -6.86
CA ILE A 217 -15.30 0.23 -6.51
C ILE A 217 -14.87 -1.03 -5.76
N LEU A 218 -15.67 -1.53 -4.83
CA LEU A 218 -15.38 -2.75 -4.05
C LEU A 218 -15.25 -3.97 -4.97
N ILE A 219 -16.24 -4.21 -5.83
CA ILE A 219 -16.24 -5.34 -6.76
C ILE A 219 -15.06 -5.24 -7.74
N TYR A 220 -14.88 -4.06 -8.34
CA TYR A 220 -13.78 -3.79 -9.26
C TYR A 220 -12.41 -4.02 -8.59
N LYS A 221 -12.19 -3.48 -7.39
CA LYS A 221 -10.92 -3.59 -6.65
C LYS A 221 -10.62 -5.02 -6.21
N LEU A 222 -11.64 -5.77 -5.79
CA LEU A 222 -11.50 -7.18 -5.43
C LEU A 222 -11.05 -8.02 -6.64
N GLY A 223 -11.71 -7.87 -7.79
CA GLY A 223 -11.34 -8.58 -9.01
C GLY A 223 -9.95 -8.20 -9.54
N GLU A 224 -9.64 -6.90 -9.49
CA GLU A 224 -8.32 -6.36 -9.84
C GLU A 224 -7.22 -6.97 -8.95
N GLN A 225 -7.38 -6.96 -7.62
CA GLN A 225 -6.37 -7.48 -6.71
C GLN A 225 -6.18 -8.99 -6.82
N GLY A 226 -7.26 -9.74 -7.03
CA GLY A 226 -7.17 -11.17 -7.32
C GLY A 226 -6.31 -11.43 -8.55
N SER A 227 -6.57 -10.70 -9.64
CA SER A 227 -5.84 -10.86 -10.91
C SER A 227 -4.37 -10.46 -10.80
N VAL A 228 -4.07 -9.30 -10.22
CA VAL A 228 -2.70 -8.78 -10.05
C VAL A 228 -1.85 -9.68 -9.16
N SER A 229 -2.44 -10.25 -8.11
CA SER A 229 -1.69 -11.11 -7.17
C SER A 229 -1.49 -12.54 -7.67
N MET A 230 -2.41 -13.08 -8.48
CA MET A 230 -2.33 -14.46 -9.00
C MET A 230 -1.54 -14.56 -10.31
N PHE A 231 -1.57 -13.53 -11.16
CA PHE A 231 -0.92 -13.60 -12.48
C PHE A 231 0.59 -13.88 -12.43
N PRO A 232 1.40 -13.27 -11.54
CA PRO A 232 2.81 -13.61 -11.42
C PRO A 232 3.06 -15.05 -10.95
N LEU A 233 2.21 -15.56 -10.05
CA LEU A 233 2.28 -16.94 -9.56
C LEU A 233 1.95 -17.93 -10.70
N PHE A 234 0.89 -17.65 -11.47
CA PHE A 234 0.51 -18.46 -12.63
C PHE A 234 1.65 -18.58 -13.66
N LEU A 235 2.34 -17.47 -13.97
CA LEU A 235 3.47 -17.49 -14.90
C LEU A 235 4.65 -18.30 -14.34
N LEU A 236 4.92 -18.20 -13.04
CA LEU A 236 5.97 -18.96 -12.37
C LEU A 236 5.72 -20.47 -12.49
N ASP A 237 4.48 -20.91 -12.25
CA ASP A 237 4.08 -22.32 -12.38
C ASP A 237 4.21 -22.84 -13.82
N HIS A 238 4.13 -21.96 -14.83
CA HIS A 238 4.32 -22.29 -16.25
C HIS A 238 5.78 -22.13 -16.72
N GLY A 239 6.74 -22.17 -15.79
CA GLY A 239 8.17 -22.22 -16.11
C GLY A 239 8.80 -20.87 -16.46
N PHE A 240 8.12 -19.74 -16.25
CA PHE A 240 8.79 -18.44 -16.35
C PHE A 240 9.82 -18.28 -15.24
N SER A 241 11.01 -17.80 -15.63
CA SER A 241 12.09 -17.53 -14.70
C SER A 241 11.65 -16.51 -13.62
N PRO A 242 11.89 -16.80 -12.32
CA PRO A 242 11.62 -15.87 -11.21
C PRO A 242 12.27 -14.51 -11.41
N GLN A 243 13.47 -14.48 -12.01
CA GLN A 243 14.23 -13.26 -12.29
C GLN A 243 13.51 -12.38 -13.32
N LYS A 244 12.96 -12.99 -14.39
CA LYS A 244 12.17 -12.25 -15.40
C LYS A 244 10.88 -11.71 -14.78
N LEU A 245 10.19 -12.49 -13.96
CA LEU A 245 8.96 -12.05 -13.29
C LEU A 245 9.21 -10.91 -12.30
N GLY A 246 10.29 -10.97 -11.53
CA GLY A 246 10.72 -9.90 -10.64
C GLY A 246 11.09 -8.61 -11.38
N PHE A 247 11.75 -8.73 -12.54
CA PHE A 247 12.05 -7.57 -13.39
C PHE A 247 10.77 -6.91 -13.93
N TRP A 248 9.84 -7.69 -14.49
CA TRP A 248 8.60 -7.17 -15.06
C TRP A 248 7.62 -6.64 -14.00
N ASN A 249 7.29 -7.42 -12.98
CA ASN A 249 6.33 -7.02 -11.94
C ASN A 249 6.92 -6.09 -10.88
N GLY A 250 8.24 -6.08 -10.71
CA GLY A 250 8.92 -5.16 -9.80
C GLY A 250 9.24 -3.85 -10.51
N ILE A 251 10.30 -3.86 -11.32
CA ILE A 251 10.90 -2.65 -11.88
C ILE A 251 9.99 -2.03 -12.94
N VAL A 252 9.65 -2.80 -13.98
CA VAL A 252 8.90 -2.27 -15.12
C VAL A 252 7.51 -1.79 -14.69
N ALA A 253 6.77 -2.61 -13.94
CA ALA A 253 5.47 -2.24 -13.41
C ALA A 253 5.54 -0.98 -12.52
N THR A 254 6.57 -0.84 -11.69
CA THR A 254 6.74 0.36 -10.86
C THR A 254 6.99 1.60 -11.72
N VAL A 255 7.87 1.52 -12.73
CA VAL A 255 8.15 2.66 -13.62
C VAL A 255 6.89 3.10 -14.34
N PHE A 256 6.15 2.18 -14.96
CA PHE A 256 4.86 2.48 -15.61
C PHE A 256 3.82 3.01 -14.63
N SER A 257 3.82 2.49 -13.40
CA SER A 257 2.90 2.95 -12.37
C SER A 257 3.26 4.38 -11.94
N ILE A 258 4.53 4.72 -11.77
CA ILE A 258 4.98 6.09 -11.43
C ILE A 258 4.63 7.05 -12.56
N THR A 259 5.03 6.74 -13.79
CA THR A 259 4.79 7.62 -14.95
C THR A 259 3.30 7.80 -15.20
N GLY A 260 2.51 6.73 -15.13
CA GLY A 260 1.05 6.78 -15.27
C GLY A 260 0.38 7.62 -14.19
N SER A 261 0.78 7.47 -12.91
CA SER A 261 0.25 8.30 -11.82
C SER A 261 0.63 9.77 -11.96
N SER A 262 1.87 10.08 -12.34
CA SER A 262 2.32 11.46 -12.57
C SER A 262 1.60 12.12 -13.76
N LEU A 263 1.44 11.40 -14.87
CA LEU A 263 0.67 11.88 -16.03
C LEU A 263 -0.80 12.08 -15.68
N GLY A 264 -1.42 11.15 -14.97
CA GLY A 264 -2.80 11.26 -14.51
C GLY A 264 -3.02 12.47 -13.59
N GLY A 265 -2.09 12.69 -12.65
CA GLY A 265 -2.10 13.86 -11.77
C GLY A 265 -2.02 15.18 -12.56
N HIS A 266 -1.10 15.26 -13.52
CA HIS A 266 -0.92 16.45 -14.36
C HIS A 266 -2.12 16.73 -15.29
N LEU A 267 -2.69 15.69 -15.92
CA LEU A 267 -3.85 15.83 -16.79
C LEU A 267 -5.09 16.29 -16.01
N THR A 268 -5.29 15.73 -14.82
CA THR A 268 -6.45 16.05 -13.97
C THR A 268 -6.34 17.46 -13.35
N SER A 269 -5.12 17.94 -13.07
CA SER A 269 -4.92 19.31 -12.57
C SER A 269 -5.20 20.38 -13.63
N LYS A 270 -4.99 20.07 -14.91
CA LYS A 270 -5.24 21.00 -16.02
C LYS A 270 -6.69 20.97 -16.51
N ASN A 271 -7.32 19.80 -16.52
CA ASN A 271 -8.70 19.60 -16.98
C ASN A 271 -9.45 18.65 -16.03
N ARG A 272 -10.24 19.22 -15.11
CA ARG A 272 -11.13 18.48 -14.22
C ARG A 272 -12.43 18.07 -14.94
N ASN A 273 -12.29 17.46 -16.12
CA ASN A 273 -13.39 17.09 -17.00
C ASN A 273 -13.82 15.64 -16.74
N SER A 274 -15.12 15.41 -16.56
CA SER A 274 -15.71 14.07 -16.36
C SER A 274 -15.38 13.10 -17.51
N ARG A 275 -15.19 13.62 -18.73
CA ARG A 275 -14.78 12.81 -19.90
C ARG A 275 -13.38 12.20 -19.75
N LEU A 276 -12.42 12.94 -19.17
CA LEU A 276 -11.07 12.41 -18.93
C LEU A 276 -11.14 11.22 -17.96
N LEU A 277 -11.95 11.36 -16.90
CA LEU A 277 -12.17 10.30 -15.92
C LEU A 277 -12.82 9.07 -16.57
N GLN A 278 -13.83 9.27 -17.41
CA GLN A 278 -14.47 8.20 -18.18
C GLN A 278 -13.48 7.50 -19.11
N THR A 279 -12.66 8.24 -19.87
CA THR A 279 -11.64 7.63 -20.75
C THR A 279 -10.63 6.79 -19.98
N LEU A 280 -10.15 7.27 -18.83
CA LEU A 280 -9.24 6.53 -17.96
C LEU A 280 -9.89 5.25 -17.41
N LEU A 281 -11.17 5.32 -17.01
CA LEU A 281 -11.94 4.16 -16.56
C LEU A 281 -12.17 3.15 -17.69
N THR A 282 -12.52 3.60 -18.90
CA THR A 282 -12.70 2.71 -20.06
C THR A 282 -11.39 2.00 -20.40
N LEU A 283 -10.28 2.74 -20.46
CA LEU A 283 -8.96 2.17 -20.74
C LEU A 283 -8.56 1.14 -19.67
N ARG A 284 -8.95 1.37 -18.42
CA ARG A 284 -8.75 0.40 -17.33
C ARG A 284 -9.58 -0.87 -17.50
N PHE A 285 -10.85 -0.73 -17.87
CA PHE A 285 -11.74 -1.86 -18.09
C PHE A 285 -11.26 -2.73 -19.27
N CYS A 286 -10.82 -2.09 -20.37
CA CYS A 286 -10.22 -2.79 -21.50
C CYS A 286 -8.97 -3.60 -21.09
N ASN A 287 -8.12 -3.05 -20.22
CA ASN A 287 -6.94 -3.78 -19.72
C ASN A 287 -7.34 -5.03 -18.90
N LEU A 288 -8.33 -4.90 -18.01
CA LEU A 288 -8.83 -6.04 -17.24
C LEU A 288 -9.44 -7.14 -18.13
N LEU A 289 -10.21 -6.75 -19.15
CA LEU A 289 -10.75 -7.70 -20.13
C LEU A 289 -9.62 -8.41 -20.90
N PHE A 290 -8.61 -7.66 -21.33
CA PHE A 290 -7.44 -8.23 -22.01
C PHE A 290 -6.68 -9.21 -21.10
N GLN A 291 -6.41 -8.84 -19.85
CA GLN A 291 -5.74 -9.71 -18.89
C GLN A 291 -6.54 -10.99 -18.63
N THR A 292 -7.86 -10.86 -18.46
CA THR A 292 -8.77 -12.02 -18.29
C THR A 292 -8.76 -12.91 -19.52
N TRP A 293 -8.78 -12.32 -20.71
CA TRP A 293 -8.72 -13.06 -21.97
C TRP A 293 -7.39 -13.82 -22.13
N VAL A 294 -6.25 -13.21 -21.78
CA VAL A 294 -4.94 -13.87 -21.76
C VAL A 294 -4.94 -15.05 -20.78
N MET A 295 -5.47 -14.87 -19.56
CA MET A 295 -5.60 -15.96 -18.58
C MET A 295 -6.43 -17.13 -19.15
N VAL A 296 -7.62 -16.86 -19.68
CA VAL A 296 -8.52 -17.91 -20.20
C VAL A 296 -7.92 -18.66 -21.40
N THR A 297 -7.27 -17.94 -22.31
CA THR A 297 -6.65 -18.55 -23.50
C THR A 297 -5.44 -19.42 -23.14
N TYR A 298 -4.63 -19.01 -22.15
CA TYR A 298 -3.51 -19.81 -21.67
C TYR A 298 -3.96 -21.02 -20.86
N THR A 299 -4.95 -20.89 -19.97
CA THR A 299 -5.52 -22.03 -19.23
C THR A 299 -6.10 -23.07 -20.19
N ASN A 300 -6.83 -22.65 -21.22
CA ASN A 300 -7.37 -23.60 -22.22
C ASN A 300 -6.26 -24.32 -23.00
N LYS A 301 -5.14 -23.67 -23.31
CA LYS A 301 -3.99 -24.33 -23.95
C LYS A 301 -3.27 -25.29 -23.00
N ALA A 302 -3.12 -24.93 -21.73
CA ALA A 302 -2.50 -25.78 -20.71
C ALA A 302 -3.35 -27.02 -20.43
N VAL A 303 -4.67 -26.85 -20.25
CA VAL A 303 -5.64 -27.95 -20.08
C VAL A 303 -5.69 -28.83 -21.34
N ALA A 304 -5.64 -28.24 -22.54
CA ALA A 304 -5.56 -29.02 -23.78
C ALA A 304 -4.26 -29.85 -23.86
N PHE A 305 -3.13 -29.31 -23.38
CA PHE A 305 -1.85 -30.02 -23.34
C PHE A 305 -1.85 -31.16 -22.31
N GLU A 306 -2.41 -30.95 -21.11
CA GLU A 306 -2.60 -32.00 -20.09
C GLU A 306 -3.54 -33.12 -20.56
N VAL A 307 -4.65 -32.77 -21.22
CA VAL A 307 -5.59 -33.75 -21.78
C VAL A 307 -4.95 -34.55 -22.92
N LEU A 308 -4.09 -33.92 -23.73
CA LEU A 308 -3.34 -34.60 -24.79
C LEU A 308 -2.20 -35.47 -24.23
N SER A 309 -1.49 -35.04 -23.18
CA SER A 309 -0.45 -35.85 -22.52
C SER A 309 -1.04 -37.02 -21.73
N ALA A 310 -2.20 -36.84 -21.10
CA ALA A 310 -2.89 -37.91 -20.38
C ALA A 310 -3.48 -38.99 -21.32
N ARG A 311 -3.74 -38.65 -22.59
CA ARG A 311 -4.15 -39.61 -23.62
C ARG A 311 -2.99 -40.29 -24.36
N GLY A 312 -1.74 -39.92 -24.04
CA GLY A 312 -0.53 -40.39 -24.71
C GLY A 312 0.23 -41.53 -24.05
N CYS A 313 -0.23 -42.08 -22.92
CA CYS A 313 0.35 -43.28 -22.31
C CYS A 313 -0.53 -44.52 -22.58
N PRO A 314 -0.23 -45.33 -23.62
CA PRO A 314 -0.55 -46.75 -23.57
C PRO A 314 0.42 -47.45 -22.61
N SER A 315 -0.15 -48.28 -21.74
CA SER A 315 0.50 -49.26 -20.86
C SER A 315 1.51 -50.15 -21.58
#